data_AF-A0A8H7PJX5-F1
#
_entry.id   AF-A0A8H7PJX5-F1
#
_cell.length_a   1.000
_cell.length_b   1.000
_cell.length_c   1.000
_cell.angle_alpha   90.00
_cell.angle_beta   90.00
_cell.angle_gamma   90.00
#
_symmetry.space_group_name_H-M   'P 1'
#
loop_
_entity.id
_entity.type
_entity.pdbx_description
1 polymer ?
#
loop_
_entity_poly.entity_id
_entity_poly.type
_entity_poly.pdbx_seq_one_letter_code
_entity_poly.pdbx_strand_id
1 'polypeptide(L)'
;MSESQHYIDERAPLLSQPSPTVETNKRVANLLSVTTQAGVVLFVVLVWSVLLTTPWSLFSYHPASMTVLVVGATEGMSDKTGGIIPTYTAPEKKKGLRRHAFLQALAYTSAILGFTAITHNKALHDKPHITSVHAHFGVFTFSFLFIQLLFGIVIAYAPSVVGGTPQAKSLWKYHRISGYVLLVLIWATAQLGAHAEFMVDNFPKPKLLWLYWVSLVLVSIGIAKRTDVSKWGVKRQRS
;
A
#
# COMPACT_ATOMS: atom_id res chain seq x y z
N MET A 1 -34.87 24.58 10.06
CA MET A 1 -34.63 23.26 9.44
C MET A 1 -33.82 22.44 10.42
N SER A 2 -34.47 21.45 11.03
CA SER A 2 -33.97 20.69 12.18
C SER A 2 -32.90 19.69 11.77
N GLU A 3 -31.76 19.76 12.44
CA GLU A 3 -30.66 18.81 12.35
C GLU A 3 -31.11 17.52 13.05
N SER A 4 -31.35 16.45 12.28
CA SER A 4 -31.73 15.15 12.84
C SER A 4 -30.55 14.55 13.60
N GLN A 5 -30.42 14.91 14.87
CA GLN A 5 -29.59 14.19 15.83
C GLN A 5 -30.02 12.73 15.82
N HIS A 6 -29.04 11.85 15.60
CA HIS A 6 -29.21 10.41 15.64
C HIS A 6 -29.56 10.03 17.10
N TYR A 7 -30.85 9.93 17.42
CA TYR A 7 -31.33 9.46 18.72
C TYR A 7 -30.89 8.00 18.87
N ILE A 8 -29.97 7.74 19.81
CA ILE A 8 -29.62 6.39 20.23
C ILE A 8 -30.64 6.02 21.30
N ASP A 9 -31.59 5.17 20.92
CA ASP A 9 -32.56 4.61 21.86
C ASP A 9 -31.84 3.61 22.79
N GLU A 10 -31.59 4.03 24.03
CA GLU A 10 -30.96 3.20 25.07
C GLU A 10 -31.81 1.98 25.49
N ARG A 11 -33.06 1.89 25.00
CA ARG A 11 -33.95 0.74 25.23
C ARG A 11 -33.97 -0.25 24.07
N ALA A 12 -33.27 0.02 22.97
CA ALA A 12 -33.15 -0.94 21.89
C ALA A 12 -32.35 -2.17 22.38
N PRO A 13 -32.84 -3.41 22.14
CA PRO A 13 -32.14 -4.61 22.59
C PRO A 13 -30.70 -4.60 22.06
N LEU A 14 -29.74 -4.97 22.92
CA LEU A 14 -28.29 -5.06 22.65
C LEU A 14 -27.94 -5.91 21.41
N LEU A 15 -28.91 -6.67 20.90
CA LEU A 15 -28.85 -7.54 19.73
C LEU A 15 -29.80 -7.08 18.61
N SER A 16 -29.98 -5.77 18.42
CA SER A 16 -30.63 -5.30 17.19
C SER A 16 -29.78 -5.73 15.99
N GLN A 17 -30.38 -6.56 15.14
CA GLN A 17 -29.76 -6.96 13.87
C GLN A 17 -29.40 -5.68 13.10
N PRO A 18 -28.16 -5.54 12.60
CA PRO A 18 -27.80 -4.37 11.82
C PRO A 18 -28.76 -4.26 10.63
N SER A 19 -29.18 -3.04 10.31
CA SER A 19 -30.09 -2.81 9.19
C SER A 19 -29.51 -3.42 7.90
N PRO A 20 -30.36 -3.90 6.96
CA PRO A 20 -29.91 -4.55 5.73
C PRO A 20 -28.88 -3.74 4.94
N THR A 21 -28.96 -2.41 5.02
CA THR A 21 -28.02 -1.47 4.38
C THR A 21 -26.63 -1.49 5.04
N VAL A 22 -26.57 -1.52 6.38
CA VAL A 22 -25.32 -1.63 7.14
C VAL A 22 -24.66 -2.99 6.89
N GLU A 23 -25.45 -4.06 6.84
CA GLU A 23 -24.92 -5.39 6.55
C GLU A 23 -24.38 -5.51 5.12
N THR A 24 -25.12 -4.99 4.12
CA THR A 24 -24.69 -4.97 2.72
C THR A 24 -23.39 -4.20 2.54
N ASN A 25 -23.26 -3.02 3.16
CA ASN A 25 -22.03 -2.22 3.11
C ASN A 25 -20.82 -2.94 3.73
N LYS A 26 -21.03 -3.67 4.84
CA LYS A 26 -19.99 -4.50 5.45
C LYS A 26 -19.57 -5.65 4.52
N ARG A 27 -20.53 -6.34 3.89
CA ARG A 27 -20.25 -7.42 2.93
C ARG A 27 -19.42 -6.92 1.74
N VAL A 28 -19.79 -5.78 1.15
CA VAL A 28 -19.03 -5.16 0.05
C VAL A 28 -17.61 -4.79 0.49
N ALA A 29 -17.45 -4.17 1.66
CA ALA A 29 -16.13 -3.81 2.19
C ALA A 29 -15.24 -5.04 2.42
N ASN A 30 -15.81 -6.13 2.94
CA ASN A 30 -15.11 -7.40 3.14
C ASN A 30 -14.69 -8.02 1.80
N LEU A 31 -15.60 -8.06 0.81
CA LEU A 31 -15.29 -8.57 -0.52
C LEU A 31 -14.12 -7.80 -1.15
N LEU A 32 -14.13 -6.47 -1.10
CA LEU A 32 -13.05 -5.63 -1.63
C LEU A 32 -11.71 -5.86 -0.89
N SER A 33 -11.76 -6.12 0.41
CA SER A 33 -10.58 -6.52 1.18
C SER A 33 -10.05 -7.86 0.71
N VAL A 34 -10.91 -8.87 0.57
CA VAL A 34 -10.54 -10.20 0.08
C VAL A 34 -9.99 -10.13 -1.35
N THR A 35 -10.58 -9.32 -2.23
CA THR A 35 -10.07 -9.08 -3.59
C THR A 35 -8.66 -8.50 -3.56
N THR A 36 -8.39 -7.54 -2.68
CA THR A 36 -7.04 -6.97 -2.52
C THR A 36 -6.05 -8.03 -2.03
N GLN A 37 -6.43 -8.80 -1.00
CA GLN A 37 -5.59 -9.88 -0.47
C GLN A 37 -5.31 -10.94 -1.51
N ALA A 38 -6.31 -11.36 -2.28
CA ALA A 38 -6.15 -12.34 -3.35
C ALA A 38 -5.14 -11.85 -4.40
N GLY A 39 -5.19 -10.57 -4.78
CA GLY A 39 -4.20 -9.98 -5.68
C GLY A 39 -2.79 -9.94 -5.08
N VAL A 40 -2.64 -9.51 -3.83
CA VAL A 40 -1.33 -9.48 -3.14
C VAL A 40 -0.73 -10.89 -3.01
N VAL A 41 -1.54 -11.85 -2.52
CA VAL A 41 -1.11 -13.25 -2.36
C VAL A 41 -0.75 -13.86 -3.70
N LEU A 42 -1.54 -13.61 -4.76
CA LEU A 42 -1.20 -14.07 -6.10
C LEU A 42 0.15 -13.53 -6.55
N PHE A 43 0.41 -12.22 -6.41
CA PHE A 43 1.70 -11.62 -6.76
C PHE A 43 2.87 -12.27 -5.99
N VAL A 44 2.72 -12.44 -4.67
CA VAL A 44 3.72 -13.09 -3.82
C VAL A 44 3.98 -14.53 -4.28
N VAL A 45 2.94 -15.33 -4.50
CA VAL A 45 3.08 -16.71 -4.97
C VAL A 45 3.81 -16.77 -6.31
N LEU A 46 3.50 -15.88 -7.24
CA LEU A 46 4.18 -15.83 -8.55
C LEU A 46 5.67 -15.51 -8.40
N VAL A 47 6.03 -14.49 -7.60
CA VAL A 47 7.44 -14.15 -7.35
C VAL A 47 8.17 -15.29 -6.64
N TRP A 48 7.59 -15.83 -5.57
CA TRP A 48 8.20 -16.90 -4.79
C TRP A 48 8.26 -18.22 -5.55
N SER A 49 7.38 -18.47 -6.53
CA SER A 49 7.52 -19.63 -7.42
C SER A 49 8.84 -19.61 -8.20
N VAL A 50 9.33 -18.43 -8.59
CA VAL A 50 10.65 -18.26 -9.20
C VAL A 50 11.75 -18.50 -8.17
N LEU A 51 11.66 -17.84 -7.00
CA LEU A 51 12.70 -17.90 -5.97
C LEU A 51 12.90 -19.30 -5.38
N LEU A 52 11.83 -20.09 -5.30
CA LEU A 52 11.90 -21.46 -4.79
C LEU A 52 12.37 -22.48 -5.83
N THR A 53 12.37 -22.12 -7.12
CA THR A 53 12.79 -23.00 -8.23
C THR A 53 14.12 -22.59 -8.85
N THR A 54 14.70 -21.47 -8.42
CA THR A 54 15.99 -20.96 -8.88
C THR A 54 17.03 -21.11 -7.76
N PRO A 55 18.29 -21.48 -8.07
CA PRO A 55 19.37 -21.43 -7.09
C PRO A 55 19.48 -20.04 -6.44
N TRP A 56 19.59 -20.01 -5.11
CA TRP A 56 19.70 -18.75 -4.38
C TRP A 56 21.02 -18.06 -4.68
N SER A 57 20.92 -16.76 -4.97
CA SER A 57 22.07 -15.88 -5.19
C SER A 57 21.84 -14.56 -4.46
N LEU A 58 22.86 -13.69 -4.43
CA LEU A 58 22.70 -12.36 -3.87
C LEU A 58 21.59 -11.56 -4.58
N PHE A 59 21.37 -11.82 -5.88
CA PHE A 59 20.24 -11.26 -6.61
C PHE A 59 18.89 -11.65 -6.00
N SER A 60 18.71 -12.91 -5.56
CA SER A 60 17.43 -13.44 -5.06
C SER A 60 16.86 -12.66 -3.87
N TYR A 61 17.72 -12.02 -3.07
CA TYR A 61 17.31 -11.15 -1.96
C TYR A 61 16.57 -9.89 -2.43
N HIS A 62 16.82 -9.43 -3.65
CA HIS A 62 16.14 -8.26 -4.20
C HIS A 62 14.64 -8.50 -4.40
N PRO A 63 14.17 -9.40 -5.29
CA PRO A 63 12.74 -9.67 -5.46
C PRO A 63 12.10 -10.19 -4.16
N ALA A 64 12.79 -10.98 -3.34
CA ALA A 64 12.28 -11.39 -2.04
C ALA A 64 11.94 -10.19 -1.15
N SER A 65 12.87 -9.24 -1.00
CA SER A 65 12.65 -8.02 -0.21
C SER A 65 11.59 -7.10 -0.83
N MET A 66 11.55 -7.00 -2.16
CA MET A 66 10.52 -6.23 -2.84
C MET A 66 9.10 -6.80 -2.62
N THR A 67 8.94 -8.11 -2.40
CA THR A 67 7.62 -8.66 -2.00
C THR A 67 7.17 -8.15 -0.62
N VAL A 68 8.08 -8.02 0.35
CA VAL A 68 7.78 -7.46 1.67
C VAL A 68 7.42 -5.97 1.57
N LEU A 69 8.12 -5.22 0.71
CA LEU A 69 7.75 -3.84 0.37
C LEU A 69 6.32 -3.76 -0.18
N VAL A 70 5.99 -4.56 -1.22
CA VAL A 70 4.67 -4.56 -1.86
C VAL A 70 3.56 -4.91 -0.86
N VAL A 71 3.76 -5.96 -0.06
CA VAL A 71 2.82 -6.38 0.99
C VAL A 71 2.66 -5.28 2.03
N GLY A 72 3.76 -4.81 2.64
CA GLY A 72 3.72 -3.81 3.71
C GLY A 72 3.11 -2.48 3.26
N ALA A 73 3.45 -2.01 2.06
CA ALA A 73 2.88 -0.78 1.50
C ALA A 73 1.38 -0.93 1.24
N THR A 74 0.95 -2.06 0.64
CA THR A 74 -0.45 -2.32 0.31
C THR A 74 -1.32 -2.51 1.56
N GLU A 75 -0.84 -3.27 2.54
CA GLU A 75 -1.52 -3.50 3.81
C GLU A 75 -1.56 -2.25 4.69
N GLY A 76 -0.47 -1.48 4.70
CA GLY A 76 -0.38 -0.21 5.41
C GLY A 76 -1.39 0.82 4.88
N MET A 77 -1.76 0.74 3.60
CA MET A 77 -2.77 1.60 2.98
C MET A 77 -4.18 1.02 3.02
N SER A 78 -4.33 -0.30 3.04
CA SER A 78 -5.63 -0.99 3.11
C SER A 78 -6.27 -0.96 4.51
N ASP A 79 -5.56 -0.49 5.55
CA ASP A 79 -6.12 -0.35 6.89
C ASP A 79 -7.14 0.80 6.99
N LYS A 80 -8.12 0.62 7.90
CA LYS A 80 -9.20 1.57 8.23
C LYS A 80 -8.72 2.99 8.59
N THR A 81 -7.45 3.13 8.96
CA THR A 81 -6.79 4.42 9.25
C THR A 81 -6.08 5.05 8.07
N GLY A 82 -5.66 4.28 7.06
CA GLY A 82 -5.17 4.80 5.77
C GLY A 82 -6.30 5.37 4.92
N GLY A 83 -7.51 4.81 5.08
CA GLY A 83 -8.79 5.27 4.53
C GLY A 83 -9.83 4.17 4.68
N ILE A 84 -11.00 4.31 4.06
CA ILE A 84 -11.99 3.25 3.82
C ILE A 84 -13.06 2.99 4.92
N ILE A 85 -12.74 2.89 6.21
CA ILE A 85 -13.78 2.76 7.25
C ILE A 85 -13.62 3.89 8.27
N PRO A 86 -14.68 4.64 8.62
CA PRO A 86 -14.56 5.66 9.65
C PRO A 86 -14.11 4.99 10.95
N THR A 87 -12.97 5.43 11.47
CA THR A 87 -12.60 5.20 12.86
C THR A 87 -13.32 6.28 13.66
N TYR A 88 -14.25 5.86 14.50
CA TYR A 88 -15.16 6.78 15.17
C TYR A 88 -14.51 7.35 16.43
N THR A 89 -13.56 6.62 17.02
CA THR A 89 -12.93 7.00 18.29
C THR A 89 -11.45 7.39 18.14
N ALA A 90 -10.96 8.26 19.02
CA ALA A 90 -9.54 8.66 19.05
C ALA A 90 -8.57 7.47 19.31
N PRO A 91 -8.87 6.49 20.18
CA PRO A 91 -8.04 5.30 20.36
C PRO A 91 -7.89 4.46 19.07
N GLU A 92 -8.95 4.29 18.30
CA GLU A 92 -8.91 3.55 17.03
C GLU A 92 -8.02 4.24 16.00
N LYS A 93 -8.11 5.57 15.90
CA LYS A 93 -7.24 6.38 15.03
C LYS A 93 -5.76 6.22 15.39
N LYS A 94 -5.44 6.25 16.69
CA LYS A 94 -4.06 6.05 17.18
C LYS A 94 -3.56 4.63 16.89
N LYS A 95 -4.39 3.61 17.11
CA LYS A 95 -4.05 2.21 16.82
C LYS A 95 -3.70 2.00 15.35
N GLY A 96 -4.55 2.47 14.45
CA GLY A 96 -4.29 2.27 13.03
C GLY A 96 -3.20 3.20 12.47
N LEU A 97 -2.95 4.37 13.06
CA LEU A 97 -1.73 5.15 12.74
C LEU A 97 -0.46 4.36 13.09
N ARG A 98 -0.41 3.74 14.28
CA ARG A 98 0.73 2.91 14.69
C ARG A 98 0.93 1.71 13.76
N ARG A 99 -0.15 1.05 13.36
CA ARG A 99 -0.09 -0.07 12.42
C ARG A 99 0.40 0.37 11.05
N HIS A 100 -0.12 1.48 10.52
CA HIS A 100 0.36 2.08 9.28
C HIS A 100 1.85 2.39 9.36
N ALA A 101 2.29 3.12 10.39
CA ALA A 101 3.70 3.47 10.59
C ALA A 101 4.60 2.23 10.67
N PHE A 102 4.18 1.19 11.40
CA PHE A 102 4.91 -0.07 11.50
C PHE A 102 5.06 -0.77 10.15
N LEU A 103 3.96 -0.92 9.39
CA LEU A 103 3.98 -1.58 8.09
C LEU A 103 4.81 -0.80 7.06
N GLN A 104 4.74 0.53 7.06
CA GLN A 104 5.56 1.35 6.16
C GLN A 104 7.05 1.34 6.56
N ALA A 105 7.36 1.32 7.86
CA ALA A 105 8.74 1.18 8.33
C ALA A 105 9.32 -0.18 7.93
N LEU A 106 8.56 -1.26 8.10
CA LEU A 106 8.95 -2.61 7.68
C LEU A 106 9.15 -2.68 6.15
N ALA A 107 8.22 -2.11 5.39
CA ALA A 107 8.27 -2.06 3.93
C ALA A 107 9.53 -1.31 3.44
N TYR A 108 9.81 -0.12 3.99
CA TYR A 108 10.98 0.66 3.61
C TYR A 108 12.30 0.02 4.05
N THR A 109 12.33 -0.58 5.24
CA THR A 109 13.51 -1.33 5.71
C THR A 109 13.81 -2.50 4.78
N SER A 110 12.80 -3.25 4.35
CA SER A 110 12.99 -4.31 3.38
C SER A 110 13.42 -3.76 2.02
N ALA A 111 12.88 -2.63 1.58
CA ALA A 111 13.33 -1.97 0.36
C ALA A 111 14.83 -1.64 0.40
N ILE A 112 15.34 -1.12 1.53
CA ILE A 112 16.78 -0.87 1.73
C ILE A 112 17.57 -2.17 1.55
N LEU A 113 17.16 -3.27 2.20
CA LEU A 113 17.84 -4.56 2.07
C LEU A 113 17.87 -5.05 0.62
N GLY A 114 16.75 -4.95 -0.10
CA GLY A 114 16.68 -5.34 -1.50
C GLY A 114 17.49 -4.45 -2.44
N PHE A 115 17.57 -3.14 -2.18
CA PHE A 115 18.41 -2.20 -2.93
C PHE A 115 19.91 -2.47 -2.68
N THR A 116 20.29 -2.71 -1.43
CA THR A 116 21.66 -3.07 -1.07
C THR A 116 22.07 -4.39 -1.73
N ALA A 117 21.20 -5.40 -1.72
CA ALA A 117 21.47 -6.69 -2.37
C ALA A 117 21.70 -6.55 -3.88
N ILE A 118 20.82 -5.85 -4.61
CA ILE A 118 20.96 -5.71 -6.06
C ILE A 118 22.16 -4.84 -6.45
N THR A 119 22.46 -3.79 -5.69
CA THR A 119 23.61 -2.93 -5.95
C THR A 119 24.92 -3.68 -5.70
N HIS A 120 25.03 -4.39 -4.58
CA HIS A 120 26.23 -5.18 -4.29
C HIS A 120 26.38 -6.35 -5.28
N ASN A 121 25.29 -7.03 -5.65
CA ASN A 121 25.33 -8.08 -6.68
C ASN A 121 25.83 -7.55 -8.02
N LYS A 122 25.41 -6.35 -8.44
CA LYS A 122 25.90 -5.74 -9.69
C LYS A 122 27.38 -5.37 -9.61
N ALA A 123 27.81 -4.80 -8.49
CA ALA A 123 29.21 -4.44 -8.26
C ALA A 123 30.14 -5.67 -8.30
N LEU A 124 29.74 -6.78 -7.68
CA LEU A 124 30.53 -8.03 -7.69
C LEU A 124 30.69 -8.68 -9.06
N HIS A 125 29.84 -8.33 -10.03
CA HIS A 125 29.86 -8.90 -11.38
C HIS A 125 30.16 -7.84 -12.46
N ASP A 126 30.70 -6.67 -12.06
CA ASP A 126 31.02 -5.54 -12.95
C ASP A 126 29.88 -5.16 -13.92
N LYS A 127 28.63 -5.29 -13.45
CA LYS A 127 27.45 -4.99 -14.27
C LYS A 127 27.06 -3.51 -14.13
N PRO A 128 26.62 -2.85 -15.21
CA PRO A 128 26.18 -1.47 -15.13
C PRO A 128 24.94 -1.32 -14.23
N HIS A 129 24.90 -0.20 -13.51
CA HIS A 129 23.84 0.15 -12.57
C HIS A 129 22.78 1.02 -13.26
N ILE A 130 21.52 0.85 -12.86
CA ILE A 130 20.40 1.73 -13.25
C ILE A 130 20.28 1.93 -14.78
N THR A 131 20.25 0.83 -15.53
CA THR A 131 20.16 0.88 -17.00
C THR A 131 18.76 0.55 -17.54
N SER A 132 17.98 -0.27 -16.83
CA SER A 132 16.65 -0.69 -17.28
C SER A 132 15.56 0.28 -16.85
N VAL A 133 14.40 0.23 -17.54
CA VAL A 133 13.20 0.99 -17.15
C VAL A 133 12.79 0.66 -15.72
N HIS A 134 12.82 -0.63 -15.35
CA HIS A 134 12.59 -1.09 -13.99
C HIS A 134 13.53 -0.40 -12.99
N ALA A 135 14.82 -0.28 -13.29
CA ALA A 135 15.79 0.29 -12.36
C ALA A 135 15.60 1.81 -12.17
N HIS A 136 15.25 2.55 -13.22
CA HIS A 136 14.92 3.98 -13.12
C HIS A 136 13.67 4.20 -12.26
N PHE A 137 12.59 3.44 -12.53
CA PHE A 137 11.37 3.48 -11.73
C PHE A 137 11.63 3.04 -10.28
N GLY A 138 12.49 2.04 -10.09
CA GLY A 138 12.92 1.56 -8.78
C GLY A 138 13.55 2.67 -7.95
N VAL A 139 14.58 3.34 -8.48
CA VAL A 139 15.28 4.42 -7.76
C VAL A 139 14.32 5.57 -7.45
N PHE A 140 13.52 6.00 -8.42
CA PHE A 140 12.54 7.06 -8.22
C PHE A 140 11.52 6.69 -7.12
N THR A 141 10.96 5.49 -7.18
CA THR A 141 9.97 5.01 -6.21
C THR A 141 10.59 4.87 -4.82
N PHE A 142 11.83 4.38 -4.72
CA PHE A 142 12.56 4.27 -3.47
C PHE A 142 12.81 5.64 -2.82
N SER A 143 13.28 6.62 -3.59
CA SER A 143 13.48 7.99 -3.11
C SER A 143 12.17 8.66 -2.70
N PHE A 144 11.09 8.46 -3.47
CA PHE A 144 9.78 9.00 -3.12
C PHE A 144 9.22 8.35 -1.84
N LEU A 145 9.41 7.04 -1.67
CA LEU A 145 9.05 6.33 -0.44
C LEU A 145 9.77 6.90 0.78
N PHE A 146 11.07 7.21 0.66
CA PHE A 146 11.83 7.86 1.73
C PHE A 146 11.26 9.23 2.11
N ILE A 147 11.01 10.10 1.12
CA ILE A 147 10.43 11.42 1.33
C ILE A 147 9.06 11.31 2.00
N GLN A 148 8.24 10.35 1.54
CA GLN A 148 6.90 10.12 2.07
C GLN A 148 6.92 9.62 3.52
N LEU A 149 7.90 8.77 3.87
CA LEU A 149 8.11 8.30 5.23
C LEU A 149 8.47 9.47 6.16
N LEU A 150 9.45 10.30 5.75
CA LEU A 150 9.84 11.49 6.52
C LEU A 150 8.68 12.47 6.68
N PHE A 151 7.94 12.72 5.59
CA PHE A 151 6.78 13.60 5.62
C PHE A 151 5.72 13.09 6.60
N GLY A 152 5.42 11.78 6.57
CA GLY A 152 4.49 11.14 7.51
C GLY A 152 4.94 11.25 8.97
N ILE A 153 6.23 11.03 9.24
CA ILE A 153 6.81 11.15 10.59
C ILE A 153 6.65 12.59 11.11
N VAL A 154 7.00 13.58 10.30
CA VAL A 154 6.95 15.00 10.69
C VAL A 154 5.52 15.42 11.05
N ILE A 155 4.53 15.14 10.19
CA ILE A 155 3.15 15.58 10.45
C ILE A 155 2.46 14.80 11.57
N ALA A 156 2.93 13.58 11.89
CA ALA A 156 2.36 12.73 12.92
C ALA A 156 2.98 12.95 14.30
N TYR A 157 4.30 13.17 14.38
CA TYR A 157 5.06 13.14 15.63
C TYR A 157 5.82 14.45 15.93
N ALA A 158 6.07 15.30 14.92
CA ALA A 158 6.81 16.55 15.10
C ALA A 158 6.06 17.77 14.50
N PRO A 159 4.80 18.02 14.88
CA PRO A 159 3.98 19.07 14.26
C PRO A 159 4.56 20.48 14.42
N SER A 160 5.40 20.72 15.44
CA SER A 160 6.09 22.00 15.64
C SER A 160 7.01 22.39 14.46
N VAL A 161 7.60 21.40 13.78
CA VAL A 161 8.49 21.62 12.62
C VAL A 161 7.76 22.28 11.45
N VAL A 162 6.44 22.06 11.34
CA VAL A 162 5.61 22.58 10.26
C VAL A 162 4.68 23.69 10.72
N GLY A 163 4.96 24.36 11.85
CA GLY A 163 4.12 25.47 12.34
C GLY A 163 2.97 25.05 13.27
N GLY A 164 3.05 23.87 13.87
CA GLY A 164 2.16 23.38 14.91
C GLY A 164 1.00 22.51 14.40
N THR A 165 0.17 22.06 15.35
CA THR A 165 -0.91 21.09 15.09
C THR A 165 -1.91 21.52 14.00
N PRO A 166 -2.36 22.79 13.91
CA PRO A 166 -3.27 23.19 12.83
C PRO A 166 -2.67 23.01 11.44
N GLN A 167 -1.40 23.39 11.26
CA GLN A 167 -0.72 23.27 9.98
C GLN A 167 -0.39 21.81 9.65
N ALA A 168 0.07 21.02 10.62
CA ALA A 168 0.26 19.58 10.43
C ALA A 168 -1.04 18.88 9.97
N LYS A 169 -2.20 19.27 10.56
CA LYS A 169 -3.52 18.76 10.16
C LYS A 169 -3.88 19.09 8.72
N SER A 170 -3.55 20.29 8.23
CA SER A 170 -3.84 20.69 6.84
C SER A 170 -3.01 19.91 5.81
N LEU A 171 -1.85 19.38 6.21
CA LEU A 171 -0.92 18.63 5.35
C LEU A 171 -1.31 17.16 5.12
N TRP A 172 -2.16 16.57 5.96
CA TRP A 172 -2.57 15.15 5.83
C TRP A 172 -3.22 14.81 4.48
N LYS A 173 -3.89 15.77 3.83
CA LYS A 173 -4.48 15.55 2.50
C LYS A 173 -3.39 15.30 1.45
N TYR A 174 -2.28 16.04 1.52
CA TYR A 174 -1.16 15.88 0.59
C TYR A 174 -0.46 14.55 0.84
N HIS A 175 -0.19 14.22 2.12
CA HIS A 175 0.38 12.92 2.48
C HIS A 175 -0.50 11.76 1.97
N ARG A 176 -1.82 11.88 2.09
CA ARG A 176 -2.73 10.84 1.58
C ARG A 176 -2.67 10.73 0.06
N ILE A 177 -2.78 11.83 -0.67
CA ILE A 177 -2.79 11.83 -2.15
C ILE A 177 -1.45 11.34 -2.70
N SER A 178 -0.33 11.87 -2.19
CA SER A 178 1.01 11.42 -2.58
C SER A 178 1.24 9.95 -2.24
N GLY A 179 0.68 9.46 -1.14
CA GLY A 179 0.72 8.04 -0.77
C GLY A 179 0.01 7.13 -1.78
N TYR A 180 -1.14 7.55 -2.33
CA TYR A 180 -1.82 6.79 -3.39
C TYR A 180 -1.02 6.78 -4.69
N VAL A 181 -0.45 7.93 -5.08
CA VAL A 181 0.44 8.02 -6.25
C VAL A 181 1.65 7.10 -6.06
N LEU A 182 2.26 7.12 -4.88
CA LEU A 182 3.39 6.28 -4.54
C LEU A 182 3.01 4.79 -4.58
N LEU A 183 1.82 4.40 -4.11
CA LEU A 183 1.38 3.01 -4.20
C LEU A 183 1.24 2.54 -5.65
N VAL A 184 0.72 3.38 -6.54
CA VAL A 184 0.67 3.10 -7.97
C VAL A 184 2.08 2.90 -8.53
N LEU A 185 3.04 3.74 -8.14
CA LEU A 185 4.44 3.61 -8.54
C LEU A 185 5.11 2.33 -8.02
N ILE A 186 4.82 1.93 -6.77
CA ILE A 186 5.30 0.66 -6.19
C ILE A 186 4.80 -0.51 -7.02
N TRP A 187 3.50 -0.56 -7.32
CA TRP A 187 2.93 -1.64 -8.12
C TRP A 187 3.42 -1.63 -9.57
N ALA A 188 3.55 -0.46 -10.20
CA ALA A 188 4.13 -0.34 -11.54
C ALA A 188 5.59 -0.84 -11.58
N THR A 189 6.40 -0.44 -10.60
CA THR A 189 7.80 -0.88 -10.46
C THR A 189 7.89 -2.39 -10.25
N ALA A 190 7.02 -2.94 -9.41
CA ALA A 190 6.93 -4.38 -9.15
C ALA A 190 6.58 -5.17 -10.42
N GLN A 191 5.68 -4.66 -11.26
CA GLN A 191 5.36 -5.27 -12.55
C GLN A 191 6.52 -5.21 -13.54
N LEU A 192 7.22 -4.08 -13.62
CA LEU A 192 8.44 -3.97 -14.44
C LEU A 192 9.51 -4.97 -13.96
N GLY A 193 9.61 -5.20 -12.64
CA GLY A 193 10.53 -6.19 -12.06
C GLY A 193 10.10 -7.63 -12.36
N ALA A 194 8.82 -7.95 -12.25
CA ALA A 194 8.25 -9.26 -12.58
C ALA A 194 8.42 -9.64 -14.06
N HIS A 195 8.60 -8.65 -14.95
CA HIS A 195 8.86 -8.84 -16.38
C HIS A 195 10.33 -8.57 -16.76
N ALA A 196 11.23 -8.41 -15.79
CA ALA A 196 12.66 -8.34 -16.06
C ALA A 196 13.22 -9.73 -16.40
N GLU A 197 14.33 -9.77 -17.16
CA GLU A 197 14.97 -10.99 -17.69
C GLU A 197 15.05 -12.12 -16.64
N PHE A 198 15.64 -11.86 -15.46
CA PHE A 198 15.74 -12.87 -14.40
C PHE A 198 14.40 -13.50 -14.02
N MET A 199 13.34 -12.70 -13.88
CA MET A 199 12.03 -13.19 -13.46
C MET A 199 11.34 -13.97 -14.57
N VAL A 200 11.47 -13.53 -15.82
CA VAL A 200 10.86 -14.18 -16.99
C VAL A 200 11.57 -15.49 -17.33
N ASP A 201 12.90 -15.49 -17.36
CA ASP A 201 13.72 -16.63 -17.75
C ASP A 201 13.62 -17.79 -16.75
N ASN A 202 13.40 -17.47 -15.47
CA ASN A 202 13.28 -18.45 -14.39
C ASN A 202 11.81 -18.72 -14.00
N PHE A 203 10.83 -18.22 -14.75
CA PHE A 203 9.43 -18.45 -14.41
C PHE A 203 9.02 -19.90 -14.73
N PRO A 204 8.58 -20.73 -13.74
CA PRO A 204 8.37 -22.16 -13.95
C PRO A 204 7.35 -22.51 -15.03
N LYS A 205 6.39 -21.61 -15.28
CA LYS A 205 5.31 -21.81 -16.26
C LYS A 205 5.10 -20.55 -17.09
N PRO A 206 5.89 -20.28 -18.15
CA PRO A 206 5.85 -19.04 -18.92
C PRO A 206 4.45 -18.65 -19.42
N LYS A 207 3.60 -19.65 -19.75
CA LYS A 207 2.19 -19.45 -20.14
C LYS A 207 1.32 -18.78 -19.06
N LEU A 208 1.78 -18.71 -17.81
CA LEU A 208 1.07 -18.11 -16.68
C LEU A 208 1.59 -16.72 -16.30
N LEU A 209 2.55 -16.13 -17.04
CA LEU A 209 3.09 -14.79 -16.76
C LEU A 209 2.01 -13.70 -16.71
N TRP A 210 0.92 -13.86 -17.48
CA TRP A 210 -0.20 -12.92 -17.47
C TRP A 210 -0.92 -12.81 -16.10
N LEU A 211 -0.73 -13.77 -15.20
CA LEU A 211 -1.27 -13.71 -13.84
C LEU A 211 -0.69 -12.56 -13.01
N TYR A 212 0.51 -12.05 -13.36
CA TYR A 212 1.01 -10.81 -12.77
C TYR A 212 0.05 -9.65 -13.06
N TRP A 213 -0.52 -9.53 -14.26
CA TRP A 213 -1.50 -8.50 -14.58
C TRP A 213 -2.83 -8.71 -13.85
N VAL A 214 -3.27 -9.96 -13.67
CA VAL A 214 -4.44 -10.29 -12.84
C VAL A 214 -4.24 -9.79 -11.42
N SER A 215 -3.07 -10.04 -10.83
CA SER A 215 -2.75 -9.59 -9.47
C SER A 215 -2.88 -8.07 -9.33
N LEU A 216 -2.37 -7.31 -10.31
CA LEU A 216 -2.48 -5.85 -10.34
C LEU A 216 -3.93 -5.38 -10.45
N VAL A 217 -4.74 -6.02 -11.32
CA VAL A 217 -6.16 -5.67 -11.49
C VAL A 217 -6.94 -5.91 -10.19
N LEU A 218 -6.73 -7.05 -9.54
CA LEU A 218 -7.39 -7.38 -8.26
C LEU A 218 -7.07 -6.35 -7.18
N VAL A 219 -5.78 -6.00 -7.02
CA VAL A 219 -5.37 -4.97 -6.07
C VAL A 219 -5.94 -3.60 -6.43
N SER A 220 -5.89 -3.22 -7.71
CA SER A 220 -6.41 -1.92 -8.18
C SER A 220 -7.91 -1.77 -7.91
N ILE A 221 -8.72 -2.80 -8.21
CA ILE A 221 -10.16 -2.81 -7.93
C ILE A 221 -10.41 -2.68 -6.43
N GLY A 222 -9.69 -3.46 -5.64
CA GLY A 222 -9.84 -3.48 -4.19
C GLY A 222 -9.49 -2.15 -3.55
N ILE A 223 -8.44 -1.45 -4.01
CA ILE A 223 -8.01 -0.16 -3.46
C ILE A 223 -8.86 1.00 -3.99
N ALA A 224 -9.11 1.06 -5.29
CA ALA A 224 -9.82 2.19 -5.91
C ALA A 224 -11.23 2.35 -5.33
N LYS A 225 -11.99 1.25 -5.18
CA LYS A 225 -13.36 1.27 -4.63
C LYS A 225 -13.43 1.60 -3.15
N ARG A 226 -12.31 1.50 -2.45
CA ARG A 226 -12.19 1.76 -1.03
C ARG A 226 -11.66 3.18 -0.75
N THR A 227 -11.08 3.84 -1.75
CA THR A 227 -10.48 5.17 -1.62
C THR A 227 -11.51 6.25 -1.30
N ASP A 228 -11.28 6.98 -0.20
CA ASP A 228 -12.17 8.03 0.27
C ASP A 228 -11.75 9.40 -0.30
N VAL A 229 -12.30 9.72 -1.48
CA VAL A 229 -12.02 10.97 -2.20
C VAL A 229 -12.52 12.23 -1.46
N SER A 230 -13.44 12.08 -0.50
CA SER A 230 -13.93 13.24 0.29
C SER A 230 -12.81 13.90 1.10
N LYS A 231 -11.78 13.12 1.44
CA LYS A 231 -10.63 13.61 2.21
C LYS A 231 -9.53 14.24 1.35
N TRP A 232 -9.77 14.43 0.05
CA TRP A 232 -8.83 15.09 -0.86
C TRP A 232 -9.01 16.61 -0.89
N GLY A 233 -10.05 17.13 -0.22
CA GLY A 233 -10.31 18.58 -0.14
C GLY A 233 -11.01 19.16 -1.37
N VAL A 234 -11.55 18.31 -2.26
CA VAL A 234 -12.38 18.72 -3.38
C VAL A 234 -13.76 19.11 -2.83
N LYS A 235 -14.06 20.42 -2.78
CA LYS A 235 -15.41 20.89 -2.47
C LYS A 235 -16.35 20.47 -3.62
N ARG A 236 -17.30 19.58 -3.34
CA ARG A 236 -18.38 19.26 -4.28
C ARG A 236 -19.23 20.53 -4.43
N GLN A 237 -19.15 21.23 -5.56
CA GLN A 237 -20.15 22.25 -5.89
C GLN A 237 -21.49 21.53 -5.97
N ARG A 238 -22.41 21.86 -5.06
CA ARG A 238 -23.81 21.47 -5.19
C ARG A 238 -24.41 22.41 -6.24
N SER A 239 -24.73 21.88 -7.42
CA SER A 239 -25.70 22.49 -8.34
C SER A 239 -27.11 22.16 -7.90
#